data_AF-A0A929UTQ2-F1
#
_entry.id   AF-A0A929UTQ2-F1
#
_cell.length_a   1.000
_cell.length_b   1.000
_cell.length_c   1.000
_cell.angle_alpha   90.00
_cell.angle_beta   90.00
_cell.angle_gamma   90.00
#
_symmetry.space_group_name_H-M   'P 1'
#
loop_
_entity.id
_entity.type
_entity.pdbx_description
1 polymer ?
#
loop_
_entity_poly.entity_id
_entity_poly.type
_entity_poly.pdbx_seq_one_letter_code
_entity_poly.pdbx_strand_id
1 'polypeptide(L)' 'IAHRGRPSVIVADTIKGAGVSCFENDNRFHGGDPTEEEYEQAYRELEEQIRKWES' A
#
# COMPACT_ATOMS: atom_id res chain seq x y z
N ILE A 1 -21.32 2.90 -15.08
CA ILE A 1 -22.46 3.76 -14.69
C ILE A 1 -23.02 3.20 -13.39
N ALA A 2 -23.09 4.00 -12.32
CA ALA A 2 -23.68 3.55 -11.06
C ALA A 2 -25.21 3.53 -11.19
N HIS A 3 -25.84 2.38 -10.90
CA HIS A 3 -27.29 2.23 -10.97
C HIS A 3 -27.94 2.67 -9.65
N ARG A 4 -28.71 3.76 -9.70
CA ARG A 4 -29.45 4.27 -8.52
C ARG A 4 -30.43 3.21 -8.02
N GLY A 5 -30.54 3.06 -6.69
CA GLY A 5 -31.46 2.10 -6.07
C GLY A 5 -31.00 0.64 -6.07
N ARG A 6 -29.74 0.35 -6.45
CA ARG A 6 -29.14 -0.99 -6.42
C ARG A 6 -27.80 -0.95 -5.67
N PRO A 7 -27.37 -2.06 -5.05
CA PRO A 7 -26.01 -2.17 -4.53
C PRO A 7 -24.98 -1.91 -5.63
N SER A 8 -23.90 -1.23 -5.26
CA SER A 8 -22.75 -0.98 -6.13
C SER A 8 -21.50 -1.54 -5.47
N VAL A 9 -20.59 -2.09 -6.27
CA VAL A 9 -19.27 -2.55 -5.84
C VAL A 9 -18.21 -1.89 -6.72
N ILE A 10 -17.09 -1.50 -6.12
CA ILE A 10 -15.88 -1.10 -6.84
C ILE A 10 -14.91 -2.27 -6.71
N VAL A 11 -14.54 -2.86 -7.84
CA VAL A 11 -13.41 -3.78 -7.90
C VAL A 11 -12.19 -2.93 -8.18
N ALA A 12 -11.42 -2.65 -7.12
CA ALA A 12 -10.18 -1.91 -7.22
C ALA A 12 -9.04 -2.90 -7.52
N ASP A 13 -8.28 -2.64 -8.58
CA ASP A 13 -7.02 -3.31 -8.83
C ASP A 13 -5.96 -2.71 -7.90
N THR A 14 -5.35 -3.53 -7.06
CA THR A 14 -4.47 -3.08 -5.96
C THR A 14 -3.27 -4.00 -5.82
N ILE A 15 -2.17 -3.45 -5.30
CA ILE A 15 -0.98 -4.22 -4.90
C ILE A 15 -0.99 -4.34 -3.38
N LYS A 16 -0.87 -5.56 -2.86
CA LYS A 16 -0.70 -5.77 -1.42
C LYS A 16 0.66 -5.23 -1.00
N GLY A 17 0.71 -4.39 0.04
CA GLY A 17 1.95 -3.72 0.46
C GLY A 17 2.37 -2.54 -0.43
N ALA A 18 1.47 -2.02 -1.27
CA ALA A 18 1.75 -0.91 -2.18
C ALA A 18 2.44 0.28 -1.48
N GLY A 19 3.50 0.79 -2.11
CA GLY A 19 4.24 1.95 -1.63
C GLY A 19 5.43 1.63 -0.72
N VAL A 20 5.66 0.35 -0.41
CA VAL A 20 6.89 -0.12 0.26
C VAL A 20 7.44 -1.29 -0.55
N SER A 21 8.59 -1.10 -1.18
CA SER A 21 9.15 -2.01 -2.17
C SER A 21 9.39 -3.42 -1.64
N CYS A 22 9.80 -3.55 -0.37
CA CYS A 22 10.00 -4.85 0.26
C CYS A 22 8.69 -5.54 0.69
N PHE A 23 7.55 -4.85 0.67
CA PHE A 23 6.25 -5.41 1.06
C PHE A 23 5.36 -5.77 -0.14
N GLU A 24 5.65 -5.21 -1.32
CA GLU A 24 4.81 -5.38 -2.50
C GLU A 24 4.70 -6.83 -2.98
N ASN A 25 3.47 -7.32 -3.11
CA ASN A 25 3.13 -8.68 -3.53
C ASN A 25 3.70 -9.81 -2.66
N ASP A 26 4.14 -9.52 -1.44
CA ASP A 26 4.63 -10.53 -0.50
C ASP A 26 3.54 -10.93 0.52
N ASN A 27 3.31 -12.24 0.62
CA ASN A 27 2.33 -12.81 1.53
C ASN A 27 2.71 -12.71 3.00
N ARG A 28 4.02 -12.64 3.31
CA ARG A 28 4.55 -12.47 4.67
C ARG A 28 3.92 -11.28 5.38
N PHE A 29 3.72 -10.17 4.67
CA PHE A 29 3.11 -8.95 5.21
C PHE A 29 1.58 -8.97 5.22
N HIS A 30 0.92 -10.14 5.19
CA HIS A 30 -0.50 -10.23 5.54
C HIS A 30 -0.76 -9.87 7.01
N GLY A 31 0.19 -10.23 7.86
CA GLY A 31 0.16 -9.99 9.31
C GLY A 31 1.47 -10.39 10.00
N GLY A 32 2.54 -10.59 9.23
CA GLY A 32 3.89 -10.76 9.77
C GLY A 32 4.54 -9.42 10.02
N ASP A 33 5.29 -9.33 11.11
CA ASP A 33 6.00 -8.11 11.50
C ASP A 33 7.21 -7.86 10.58
N PRO A 34 7.50 -6.60 10.23
CA PRO A 34 8.77 -6.21 9.63
C PRO A 34 9.94 -6.47 10.58
N THR A 35 11.13 -6.72 10.03
CA THR A 35 12.37 -6.55 10.82
C THR A 35 12.66 -5.07 11.03
N GLU A 36 13.61 -4.75 11.91
CA GLU A 36 14.05 -3.36 12.13
C GLU A 36 14.55 -2.73 10.82
N GLU A 37 15.33 -3.47 10.03
CA GLU A 37 15.86 -2.97 8.76
C GLU A 37 14.77 -2.73 7.72
N GLU A 38 13.78 -3.62 7.65
CA GLU A 38 12.63 -3.47 6.75
C GLU A 38 11.74 -2.31 7.17
N TYR A 39 11.55 -2.08 8.47
CA TYR A 39 10.83 -0.93 9.00
C TYR A 39 11.51 0.38 8.61
N GLU A 40 12.82 0.50 8.83
CA GLU A 40 13.59 1.70 8.49
C GLU A 40 13.59 1.96 6.97
N GLN A 41 13.67 0.90 6.16
CA GLN A 41 13.51 1.02 4.71
C GLN A 41 12.12 1.52 4.33
N ALA A 42 11.06 0.92 4.88
CA ALA A 42 9.67 1.29 4.60
C ALA A 42 9.40 2.76 4.97
N TYR A 43 9.87 3.20 6.14
CA TYR A 43 9.68 4.57 6.59
C TYR A 43 10.34 5.57 5.65
N ARG A 44 11.59 5.32 5.25
CA ARG A 44 12.31 6.18 4.29
C ARG A 44 11.58 6.27 2.94
N GLU A 45 11.14 5.14 2.39
CA GLU A 45 10.44 5.10 1.11
C GLU A 45 9.10 5.86 1.14
N LEU A 46 8.37 5.77 2.25
CA LEU A 46 7.13 6.53 2.45
C LEU A 46 7.41 8.02 2.61
N GLU A 47 8.45 8.41 3.35
CA GLU A 47 8.83 9.82 3.53
C GLU A 47 9.25 10.46 2.19
N GLU A 48 10.03 9.76 1.37
CA GLU A 48 10.40 10.22 0.02
C GLU A 48 9.18 10.44 -0.88
N GLN A 49 8.19 9.54 -0.80
CA GLN A 49 6.93 9.71 -1.53
C GLN A 49 6.13 10.92 -1.04
N ILE A 50 5.99 11.11 0.27
CA ILE A 50 5.30 12.26 0.85
C ILE A 50 5.94 13.56 0.36
N ARG A 51 7.27 13.68 0.48
CA ARG A 51 8.01 14.87 0.01
C ARG A 51 7.78 15.17 -1.46
N LYS A 52 7.68 14.15 -2.31
CA LYS A 52 7.39 14.30 -3.74
C LYS A 52 5.99 14.85 -4.01
N TRP A 53 5.00 14.53 -3.17
CA TRP A 53 3.63 15.01 -3.32
C TRP A 53 3.39 16.38 -2.68
N GLU A 54 4.22 16.77 -1.72
CA GLU A 54 4.17 18.07 -1.06
C GLU A 54 4.88 19.19 -1.84
N SER A 55 5.66 18.86 -2.87
CA SER A 55 6.31 19.81 -3.79
C SER A 55 5.48 20.10 -5.04
#